data_AF-A0A1F9S9G0-F1
#
_entry.id   AF-A0A1F9S9G0-F1
#
_cell.length_a   1.000
_cell.length_b   1.000
_cell.length_c   1.000
_cell.angle_alpha   90.00
_cell.angle_beta   90.00
_cell.angle_gamma   90.00
#
_symmetry.space_group_name_H-M   'P 1'
#
loop_
_entity.id
_entity.type
_entity.pdbx_description
1 polymer ?
#
loop_
_entity_poly.entity_id
_entity_poly.type
_entity_poly.pdbx_seq_one_letter_code
_entity_poly.pdbx_strand_id
1 'polypeptide(L)'
;MGDNDRLVYSTGPDGKVECPNCGKSPCECAEGLAGEVRKRNQTEPVRISFRRTGKGSGMTLVEKLPMHPAGKEELLSKFKKRLGAGGAVKNGVLELQGDRRAFVKTELEAAGYKVRLIG
;
A
#
# COMPACT_ATOMS: atom_id res chain seq x y z
N MET A 1 40.92 20.63 23.17
CA MET A 1 39.78 21.50 23.52
C MET A 1 38.82 21.44 22.35
N GLY A 2 37.58 21.01 22.46
CA GLY A 2 36.74 20.74 23.61
C GLY A 2 35.32 20.70 23.06
N ASP A 3 34.63 19.64 23.46
CA ASP A 3 33.33 19.10 23.08
C ASP A 3 32.17 20.09 23.11
N ASN A 4 31.01 19.62 22.61
CA ASN A 4 29.61 19.91 23.01
C ASN A 4 28.74 19.87 21.74
N ASP A 5 28.31 18.69 21.27
CA ASP A 5 27.18 17.98 21.90
C ASP A 5 26.21 18.97 22.55
N ARG A 6 25.42 19.66 21.72
CA ARG A 6 24.24 20.35 22.23
C ARG A 6 23.06 19.42 22.15
N LEU A 7 23.09 18.43 23.03
CA LEU A 7 21.95 17.70 23.54
C LEU A 7 20.96 18.73 24.12
N VAL A 8 20.04 19.21 23.29
CA VAL A 8 18.91 20.03 23.76
C VAL A 8 17.86 19.13 24.37
N TYR A 9 18.03 18.86 25.66
CA TYR A 9 16.92 18.52 26.53
C TYR A 9 16.00 19.74 26.66
N SER A 10 14.91 19.77 25.89
CA SER A 10 13.80 20.69 26.16
C SER A 10 12.81 20.00 27.08
N THR A 11 13.19 19.88 28.36
CA THR A 11 12.25 19.58 29.43
C THR A 11 11.87 20.89 30.11
N GLY A 12 10.62 21.33 29.89
CA GLY A 12 9.91 22.33 30.70
C GLY A 12 9.20 23.43 29.87
N PRO A 13 8.07 23.99 30.33
CA PRO A 13 6.82 23.32 30.73
C PRO A 13 5.59 23.91 30.01
N ASP A 14 5.75 24.52 28.83
CA ASP A 14 4.65 25.10 28.05
C ASP A 14 4.75 24.67 26.59
N GLY A 15 4.20 23.48 26.33
CA GLY A 15 4.23 22.78 25.05
C GLY A 15 3.41 23.46 23.95
N LYS A 16 3.93 24.55 23.38
CA LYS A 16 3.50 24.99 22.06
C LYS A 16 4.46 24.43 21.01
N VAL A 17 4.02 23.34 20.38
CA VAL A 17 4.60 22.82 19.15
C VAL A 17 4.38 23.88 18.06
N GLU A 18 5.36 24.76 17.90
CA GLU A 18 5.41 25.69 16.78
C GLU A 18 5.55 24.87 15.50
N CYS A 19 4.67 25.08 14.52
CA CYS A 19 4.78 24.39 13.25
C CYS A 19 6.10 24.79 12.56
N PRO A 20 7.00 23.85 12.23
CA PRO A 20 8.31 24.13 11.63
C PRO A 20 8.24 24.71 10.21
N ASN A 21 7.04 24.90 9.66
CA ASN A 21 6.81 25.46 8.33
C ASN A 21 6.43 26.96 8.36
N CYS A 22 5.67 27.42 9.36
CA CYS A 22 5.15 28.80 9.38
C CYS A 22 5.31 29.54 10.72
N GLY A 23 5.77 28.87 11.78
CA GLY A 23 6.12 29.51 13.06
C GLY A 23 4.97 30.24 13.77
N LYS A 24 3.70 29.90 13.49
CA LYS A 24 2.52 30.55 14.09
C LYS A 24 1.48 29.56 14.58
N SER A 25 0.76 29.95 15.64
CA SER A 25 -0.43 29.28 16.17
C SER A 25 -1.53 30.31 16.47
N PRO A 26 -2.81 30.06 16.13
CA PRO A 26 -3.36 28.88 15.45
C PRO A 26 -3.12 28.92 13.93
N CYS A 27 -2.69 27.82 13.34
CA CYS A 27 -2.49 27.72 11.90
C CYS A 27 -3.79 27.30 11.19
N GLU A 28 -4.23 28.08 10.22
CA GLU A 28 -5.25 27.71 9.21
C GLU A 28 -4.59 27.12 7.95
N CYS A 29 -3.35 26.64 8.06
CA CYS A 29 -2.71 25.92 6.97
C CYS A 29 -3.55 24.67 6.68
N ALA A 30 -4.14 24.65 5.48
CA ALA A 30 -4.93 23.54 4.97
C ALA A 30 -4.22 22.23 5.34
N GLU A 31 -4.94 21.42 6.10
CA GLU A 31 -4.44 20.29 6.83
C GLU A 31 -3.43 19.47 6.03
N GLY A 32 -2.24 19.38 6.61
CA GLY A 32 -1.44 18.17 6.67
C GLY A 32 -1.48 17.23 5.48
N LEU A 33 -0.32 17.15 4.82
CA LEU A 33 0.17 15.95 4.14
C LEU A 33 -0.48 15.66 2.78
N ALA A 34 -0.18 16.52 1.80
CA ALA A 34 0.39 16.00 0.55
C ALA A 34 1.80 15.46 0.83
N GLY A 35 1.92 14.56 1.83
CA GLY A 35 3.07 13.68 1.90
C GLY A 35 2.99 12.92 0.60
N GLU A 36 3.95 13.16 -0.30
CA GLU A 36 4.25 12.26 -1.40
C GLU A 36 3.98 10.87 -0.88
N VAL A 37 2.95 10.20 -1.44
CA VAL A 37 2.50 8.86 -1.03
C VAL A 37 3.75 8.11 -0.68
N ARG A 38 4.02 7.92 0.62
CA ARG A 38 5.30 7.37 1.10
C ARG A 38 5.46 6.13 0.27
N LYS A 39 6.31 6.19 -0.78
CA LYS A 39 6.31 5.17 -1.80
C LYS A 39 6.68 3.96 -0.99
N ARG A 40 5.72 3.07 -0.72
CA ARG A 40 6.00 1.80 -0.03
C ARG A 40 7.17 1.30 -0.83
N ASN A 41 8.36 1.20 -0.23
CA ASN A 41 9.59 1.07 -1.00
C ASN A 41 9.53 -0.30 -1.67
N GLN A 42 8.87 -0.33 -2.82
CA GLN A 42 8.47 -1.54 -3.48
C GLN A 42 9.67 -1.88 -4.33
N THR A 43 10.51 -2.75 -3.78
CA THR A 43 11.69 -3.27 -4.48
C THR A 43 11.29 -3.86 -5.83
N GLU A 44 10.06 -4.39 -5.94
CA GLU A 44 9.51 -4.92 -7.18
C GLU A 44 8.01 -4.61 -7.34
N PRO A 45 7.52 -4.26 -8.55
CA PRO A 45 6.10 -4.08 -8.80
C PRO A 45 5.32 -5.40 -8.64
N VAL A 46 4.07 -5.29 -8.17
CA VAL A 46 3.12 -6.41 -8.14
C VAL A 46 2.83 -6.82 -9.57
N ARG A 47 2.92 -8.11 -9.86
CA ARG A 47 2.70 -8.62 -11.21
C ARG A 47 1.32 -9.28 -11.30
N ILE A 48 0.52 -8.88 -12.28
CA ILE A 48 -0.81 -9.46 -12.51
C ILE A 48 -0.80 -10.19 -13.84
N SER A 49 -0.97 -11.51 -13.81
CA SER A 49 -1.10 -12.38 -14.98
C SER A 49 -2.53 -12.85 -15.18
N PHE A 50 -2.90 -13.16 -16.41
CA PHE A 50 -4.15 -13.86 -16.71
C PHE A 50 -3.86 -15.20 -17.39
N ARG A 51 -4.30 -16.29 -16.76
CA ARG A 51 -4.21 -17.65 -17.28
C ARG A 51 -5.59 -18.11 -17.73
N ARG A 52 -5.75 -18.33 -19.04
CA ARG A 52 -6.96 -18.96 -19.58
C ARG A 52 -6.83 -20.48 -19.48
N THR A 53 -7.82 -21.15 -18.89
CA THR A 53 -7.98 -22.59 -19.06
C THR A 53 -8.87 -22.82 -20.29
N GLY A 54 -8.55 -23.81 -21.13
CA GLY A 54 -9.23 -24.06 -22.41
C GLY A 54 -10.74 -24.33 -22.33
N LYS A 55 -11.31 -24.45 -21.13
CA LYS A 55 -12.74 -24.63 -20.84
C LYS A 55 -13.43 -23.34 -20.35
N GLY A 56 -13.10 -22.19 -20.93
CA GLY A 56 -13.77 -20.90 -20.67
C GLY A 56 -13.48 -20.23 -19.32
N SER A 57 -12.98 -20.97 -18.33
CA SER A 57 -12.61 -20.45 -17.01
C SER A 57 -11.22 -19.80 -17.04
N GLY A 58 -11.18 -18.48 -16.91
CA GLY A 58 -9.94 -17.73 -16.71
C GLY A 58 -9.56 -17.63 -15.23
N MET A 59 -8.27 -17.54 -14.93
CA MET A 59 -7.73 -17.28 -13.59
C MET A 59 -6.77 -16.08 -13.65
N THR A 60 -7.01 -15.08 -12.82
CA THR A 60 -6.09 -13.96 -12.60
C THR A 60 -5.12 -14.34 -11.48
N LEU A 61 -3.83 -14.25 -11.75
CA LEU A 61 -2.75 -14.54 -10.80
C LEU A 61 -2.08 -13.22 -10.41
N VAL A 62 -1.88 -13.01 -9.11
CA VAL A 62 -1.25 -11.80 -8.57
C VAL A 62 -0.03 -12.21 -7.75
N GLU A 63 1.14 -11.89 -8.29
CA GLU A 63 2.45 -12.28 -7.79
C GLU A 63 3.19 -11.07 -7.22
N LYS A 64 4.23 -11.34 -6.41
CA LYS A 64 5.11 -10.32 -5.84
C LYS A 64 4.40 -9.27 -4.99
N LEU A 65 3.33 -9.64 -4.27
CA LEU A 65 2.77 -8.78 -3.21
C LEU A 65 3.75 -8.73 -2.02
N PRO A 66 4.32 -7.55 -1.71
CA PRO A 66 5.24 -7.35 -0.58
C PRO A 66 4.44 -7.20 0.72
N MET A 67 3.73 -8.25 1.10
CA MET A 67 2.86 -8.26 2.26
C MET A 67 2.92 -9.62 2.96
N HIS A 68 2.72 -9.61 4.27
CA HIS A 68 2.62 -10.81 5.09
C HIS A 68 1.45 -11.71 4.61
N PRO A 69 1.55 -13.05 4.69
CA PRO A 69 0.47 -13.97 4.30
C PRO A 69 -0.90 -13.61 4.92
N ALA A 70 -0.94 -13.24 6.21
CA ALA A 70 -2.17 -12.80 6.87
C ALA A 70 -2.84 -11.60 6.17
N GLY A 71 -2.05 -10.62 5.74
CA GLY A 71 -2.59 -9.48 4.98
C GLY A 71 -3.09 -9.89 3.59
N LYS A 72 -2.48 -10.92 2.97
CA LYS A 72 -2.91 -11.45 1.66
C LYS A 72 -4.28 -12.10 1.77
N GLU A 73 -4.54 -12.81 2.87
CA GLU A 73 -5.84 -13.40 3.16
C GLU A 73 -6.91 -12.34 3.46
N GLU A 74 -6.55 -11.24 4.13
CA GLU A 74 -7.45 -10.12 4.33
C GLU A 74 -7.82 -9.44 3.00
N LEU A 75 -6.82 -9.15 2.15
CA LEU A 75 -7.07 -8.61 0.80
C LEU A 75 -7.92 -9.56 -0.03
N LEU A 76 -7.63 -10.86 0.02
CA LEU A 76 -8.43 -11.86 -0.67
C LEU A 76 -9.88 -11.85 -0.18
N SER A 77 -10.11 -11.69 1.12
CA SER A 77 -11.46 -11.59 1.70
C SER A 77 -12.18 -10.32 1.24
N LYS A 78 -11.48 -9.19 1.13
CA LYS A 78 -12.02 -7.95 0.55
C LYS A 78 -12.39 -8.14 -0.91
N PHE A 79 -11.50 -8.76 -1.70
CA PHE A 79 -11.76 -9.08 -3.10
C PHE A 79 -12.96 -10.03 -3.27
N LYS A 80 -13.06 -11.10 -2.46
CA LYS A 80 -14.22 -12.00 -2.46
C LYS A 80 -15.53 -11.26 -2.21
N LYS A 81 -15.57 -10.36 -1.22
CA LYS A 81 -16.75 -9.55 -0.91
C LYS A 81 -17.16 -8.61 -2.04
N ARG A 82 -16.19 -7.96 -2.71
CA ARG A 82 -16.47 -7.00 -3.79
C ARG A 82 -16.80 -7.67 -5.12
N LEU A 83 -16.12 -8.76 -5.42
CA LEU A 83 -16.16 -9.39 -6.73
C LEU A 83 -17.15 -10.55 -6.79
N GLY A 84 -17.52 -11.14 -5.64
CA GLY A 84 -18.29 -12.38 -5.61
C GLY A 84 -17.57 -13.55 -6.28
N ALA A 85 -16.26 -13.43 -6.50
CA ALA A 85 -15.44 -14.45 -7.14
C ALA A 85 -14.69 -15.29 -6.11
N GLY A 86 -14.59 -16.58 -6.39
CA GLY A 86 -13.68 -17.47 -5.67
C GLY A 86 -12.22 -17.08 -5.88
N GLY A 87 -11.40 -17.35 -4.87
CA GLY A 87 -9.97 -17.16 -4.94
C GLY A 87 -9.24 -17.79 -3.75
N ALA A 88 -7.95 -18.00 -3.90
CA ALA A 88 -7.08 -18.62 -2.91
C ALA A 88 -5.71 -17.96 -2.92
N VAL A 89 -5.01 -18.00 -1.79
CA VAL A 89 -3.58 -17.66 -1.74
C VAL A 89 -2.80 -18.97 -1.79
N LYS A 90 -2.00 -19.19 -2.83
CA LYS A 90 -1.10 -20.35 -2.93
C LYS A 90 0.34 -19.89 -3.09
N ASN A 91 1.25 -20.39 -2.26
CA ASN A 91 2.67 -20.04 -2.31
C ASN A 91 2.93 -18.52 -2.31
N GLY A 92 2.08 -17.76 -1.61
CA GLY A 92 2.16 -16.30 -1.57
C GLY A 92 1.69 -15.57 -2.85
N VAL A 93 1.10 -16.30 -3.81
CA VAL A 93 0.43 -15.77 -5.01
C VAL A 93 -1.08 -15.76 -4.76
N LEU A 94 -1.74 -14.65 -5.09
CA LEU A 94 -3.20 -14.58 -5.06
C LEU A 94 -3.76 -15.11 -6.39
N GLU A 95 -4.62 -16.12 -6.32
CA GLU A 95 -5.34 -16.66 -7.47
C GLU A 95 -6.81 -16.25 -7.37
N LEU A 96 -7.33 -15.60 -8.40
CA LEU A 96 -8.73 -15.14 -8.50
C LEU A 96 -9.38 -15.74 -9.74
N GLN A 97 -10.61 -16.22 -9.60
CA GLN A 97 -11.37 -16.74 -10.73
C GLN A 97 -11.96 -15.60 -11.59
N GLY A 98 -11.81 -15.74 -12.90
CA GLY A 98 -12.25 -14.77 -13.92
C GLY A 98 -11.15 -13.81 -14.37
N ASP A 99 -11.45 -13.01 -15.40
CA ASP A 99 -10.61 -11.87 -15.81
C ASP A 99 -10.95 -10.67 -14.93
N ARG A 100 -10.16 -10.48 -13.87
CA ARG A 100 -10.35 -9.35 -12.93
C ARG A 100 -9.14 -8.45 -12.87
N ARG A 101 -8.26 -8.52 -13.88
CA ARG A 101 -7.03 -7.73 -13.99
C ARG A 101 -7.25 -6.23 -13.84
N ALA A 102 -8.31 -5.69 -14.44
CA ALA A 102 -8.62 -4.27 -14.37
C ALA A 102 -9.00 -3.83 -12.95
N PHE A 103 -9.92 -4.57 -12.31
CA PHE A 103 -10.35 -4.30 -10.95
C PHE A 103 -9.19 -4.43 -9.95
N VAL A 104 -8.43 -5.52 -10.04
CA VAL A 104 -7.30 -5.78 -9.15
C VAL A 104 -6.23 -4.69 -9.31
N LYS A 105 -5.95 -4.26 -10.55
CA LYS A 105 -5.04 -3.15 -10.82
C LYS A 105 -5.51 -1.86 -10.12
N THR A 106 -6.76 -1.45 -10.33
CA THR A 106 -7.31 -0.24 -9.72
C THR A 106 -7.29 -0.29 -8.20
N GLU A 107 -7.66 -1.42 -7.59
CA GLU A 107 -7.73 -1.52 -6.13
C GLU A 107 -6.32 -1.58 -5.50
N LEU A 108 -5.35 -2.20 -6.17
CA LEU A 108 -3.95 -2.17 -5.74
C LEU A 108 -3.30 -0.80 -5.95
N GLU A 109 -3.57 -0.12 -7.07
CA GLU A 109 -3.12 1.25 -7.33
C GLU A 109 -3.70 2.23 -6.30
N ALA A 110 -4.99 2.10 -5.96
CA ALA A 110 -5.66 2.89 -4.93
C ALA A 110 -5.08 2.62 -3.53
N ALA A 111 -4.65 1.39 -3.27
CA ALA A 111 -3.89 1.04 -2.06
C ALA A 111 -2.42 1.49 -2.13
N GLY A 112 -1.99 2.18 -3.18
CA GLY A 112 -0.64 2.73 -3.32
C GLY A 112 0.43 1.69 -3.68
N TYR A 113 0.04 0.56 -4.25
CA TYR A 113 0.99 -0.42 -4.81
C TYR A 113 1.29 -0.10 -6.27
N LYS A 114 2.56 -0.28 -6.66
CA LYS A 114 2.99 -0.27 -8.05
C LYS A 114 2.64 -1.60 -8.69
N VAL A 115 1.83 -1.57 -9.73
CA VAL A 115 1.31 -2.76 -10.41
C VAL A 115 1.85 -2.82 -11.85
N ARG A 116 2.21 -4.02 -12.30
CA ARG A 116 2.57 -4.33 -13.68
C ARG A 116 1.67 -5.46 -14.17
N LEU A 117 0.91 -5.18 -15.22
CA LEU A 117 0.17 -6.21 -15.94
C LEU A 117 1.17 -7.00 -16.80
N ILE A 118 1.13 -8.33 -16.68
CA ILE A 118 1.86 -9.27 -17.53
C ILE A 118 0.81 -10.09 -18.28
N GLY A 119 0.91 -10.12 -19.60
CA GLY A 119 -0.10 -10.70 -20.47
C GLY A 119 0.44 -10.87 -21.87
#